data_AF-A0A367IV61-F1
#
_entry.id   AF-A0A367IV61-F1
#
_cell.length_a   1.000
_cell.length_b   1.000
_cell.length_c   1.000
_cell.angle_alpha   90.00
_cell.angle_beta   90.00
_cell.angle_gamma   90.00
#
_symmetry.space_group_name_H-M   'P 1'
#
loop_
_entity.id
_entity.type
_entity.pdbx_description
1 polymer ?
#
loop_
_entity_poly.entity_id
_entity_poly.type
_entity_poly.pdbx_seq_one_letter_code
_entity_poly.pdbx_strand_id
1 'polypeptide(L)'
;GDYYRYLAEFLTGEARKEAATEAHEAYKSATDIAQTELAPTQPIRLGLALNFSVFYYEILNSPDRACHLAKQAFDDAIAELDTLSEESYKDSTLIMQLLRDNLTLWTSDLQDESDKPEAKAEEAEESK
;
A
#
# COMPACT_ATOMS: atom_id res chain seq x y z
N GLY A 1 3.44 9.84 -6.67
CA GLY A 1 3.02 8.46 -6.38
C GLY A 1 2.01 8.00 -7.40
N ASP A 2 0.73 8.37 -7.20
CA ASP A 2 -0.41 7.80 -7.94
C ASP A 2 -0.28 7.80 -9.47
N TYR A 3 0.12 8.91 -10.10
CA TYR A 3 0.27 8.93 -11.56
C TYR A 3 1.31 7.93 -12.08
N TYR A 4 2.45 7.79 -11.39
CA TYR A 4 3.45 6.78 -11.75
C TYR A 4 2.96 5.36 -11.45
N ARG A 5 2.18 5.17 -10.38
CA ARG A 5 1.50 3.89 -10.11
C ARG A 5 0.57 3.52 -11.27
N TYR A 6 -0.28 4.44 -11.73
CA TYR A 6 -1.16 4.21 -12.89
C TYR A 6 -0.38 3.88 -14.16
N LEU A 7 0.78 4.50 -14.38
CA LEU A 7 1.67 4.11 -15.48
C LEU A 7 2.19 2.67 -15.31
N ALA A 8 2.61 2.30 -14.10
CA ALA A 8 3.13 0.97 -13.81
C ALA A 8 2.10 -0.17 -13.93
N GLU A 9 0.79 0.14 -13.92
CA GLU A 9 -0.29 -0.85 -14.06
C GLU A 9 -0.35 -1.46 -15.48
N PHE A 10 -0.01 -0.70 -16.51
CA PHE A 10 -0.11 -1.15 -17.91
C PHE A 10 1.22 -1.21 -18.66
N LEU A 11 2.26 -0.56 -18.15
CA LEU A 11 3.61 -0.68 -18.71
C LEU A 11 4.18 -2.08 -18.44
N THR A 12 5.16 -2.48 -19.25
CA THR A 12 5.86 -3.78 -19.12
C THR A 12 7.38 -3.59 -19.19
N GLY A 13 8.13 -4.62 -18.80
CA GLY A 13 9.59 -4.63 -18.87
C GLY A 13 10.24 -3.47 -18.11
N GLU A 14 11.23 -2.83 -18.73
CA GLU A 14 12.00 -1.75 -18.08
C GLU A 14 11.15 -0.50 -17.80
N ALA A 15 10.23 -0.13 -18.71
CA ALA A 15 9.35 1.02 -18.51
C ALA A 15 8.45 0.85 -17.28
N ARG A 16 7.97 -0.38 -17.00
CA ARG A 16 7.23 -0.69 -15.78
C ARG A 16 8.09 -0.48 -14.54
N LYS A 17 9.34 -0.95 -14.59
CA LYS A 17 10.29 -0.87 -13.48
C LYS A 17 10.69 0.56 -13.17
N GLU A 18 10.93 1.38 -14.19
CA GLU A 18 11.17 2.82 -14.04
C GLU A 18 9.96 3.50 -13.40
N ALA A 19 8.76 3.30 -13.94
CA ALA A 19 7.53 3.88 -13.37
C ALA A 19 7.28 3.44 -11.91
N ALA A 20 7.52 2.16 -11.58
CA ALA A 20 7.41 1.66 -10.21
C ALA A 20 8.46 2.30 -9.28
N THR A 21 9.68 2.54 -9.77
CA THR A 21 10.74 3.20 -8.98
C THR A 21 10.37 4.65 -8.68
N GLU A 22 9.94 5.40 -9.68
CA GLU A 22 9.47 6.79 -9.53
C GLU A 22 8.23 6.89 -8.61
N ALA A 23 7.30 5.92 -8.72
CA ALA A 23 6.16 5.84 -7.82
C ALA A 23 6.60 5.64 -6.36
N HIS A 24 7.52 4.70 -6.13
CA HIS A 24 8.05 4.39 -4.80
C HIS A 24 8.76 5.58 -4.18
N GLU A 25 9.66 6.23 -4.91
CA GLU A 25 10.40 7.41 -4.43
C GLU A 25 9.45 8.56 -4.08
N ALA A 26 8.46 8.83 -4.94
CA ALA A 26 7.48 9.88 -4.69
C ALA A 26 6.60 9.58 -3.46
N TYR A 27 6.15 8.34 -3.28
CA TYR A 27 5.39 7.96 -2.08
C TYR A 27 6.23 8.02 -0.81
N LYS A 28 7.48 7.56 -0.87
CA LYS A 28 8.40 7.60 0.26
C LYS A 28 8.65 9.04 0.70
N SER A 29 9.02 9.92 -0.25
CA SER A 29 9.24 11.33 0.07
C SER A 29 8.01 12.02 0.65
N ALA A 30 6.81 11.72 0.13
CA ALA A 30 5.57 12.24 0.69
C ALA A 30 5.31 11.69 2.10
N THR A 31 5.64 10.42 2.36
CA THR A 31 5.44 9.76 3.65
C THR A 31 6.36 10.37 4.71
N ASP A 32 7.63 10.59 4.37
CA ASP A 32 8.60 11.21 5.26
C ASP A 32 8.13 12.61 5.72
N ILE A 33 7.58 13.42 4.80
CA ILE A 33 7.01 14.74 5.12
C ILE A 33 5.71 14.60 5.92
N ALA A 34 4.80 13.72 5.52
CA ALA A 34 3.52 13.56 6.21
C ALA A 34 3.71 13.08 7.66
N GLN A 35 4.72 12.27 7.93
CA GLN A 35 5.03 11.80 9.28
C GLN A 35 5.48 12.91 10.21
N THR A 36 6.13 13.96 9.71
CA THR A 36 6.60 15.08 10.53
C THR A 36 5.58 16.22 10.61
N GLU A 37 4.85 16.49 9.53
CA GLU A 37 4.00 17.68 9.42
C GLU A 37 2.52 17.42 9.71
N LEU A 38 2.04 16.17 9.60
CA LEU A 38 0.61 15.85 9.69
C LEU A 38 0.32 14.86 10.80
N ALA A 39 -0.73 15.10 11.59
CA ALA A 39 -1.21 14.13 12.58
C ALA A 39 -1.62 12.81 11.90
N PRO A 40 -1.49 11.66 12.57
CA PRO A 40 -1.88 10.35 12.03
C PRO A 40 -3.31 10.26 11.52
N THR A 41 -4.21 11.07 12.10
CA THR A 41 -5.63 11.13 11.73
C THR A 41 -5.93 12.06 10.55
N GLN A 42 -4.96 12.82 10.04
CA GLN A 42 -5.19 13.74 8.93
C GLN A 42 -5.57 12.96 7.65
N PRO A 43 -6.69 13.30 6.96
CA PRO A 43 -7.14 12.58 5.76
C PRO A 43 -6.07 12.46 4.67
N ILE A 44 -5.23 13.48 4.50
CA ILE A 44 -4.14 13.47 3.50
C ILE A 44 -3.09 12.40 3.85
N ARG A 45 -2.69 12.30 5.12
CA ARG A 45 -1.72 11.30 5.59
C ARG A 45 -2.29 9.88 5.49
N LEU A 46 -3.56 9.72 5.86
CA LEU A 46 -4.27 8.44 5.73
C LEU A 46 -4.43 8.01 4.27
N GLY A 47 -4.82 8.93 3.39
CA GLY A 47 -4.97 8.66 1.96
C GLY A 47 -3.63 8.30 1.30
N LEU A 48 -2.55 8.96 1.72
CA LEU A 48 -1.19 8.60 1.30
C LEU A 48 -0.82 7.18 1.71
N ALA A 49 -1.06 6.81 2.97
CA ALA A 49 -0.79 5.45 3.46
C ALA A 49 -1.63 4.40 2.74
N LEU A 50 -2.92 4.69 2.50
CA LEU A 50 -3.81 3.84 1.72
C LEU A 50 -3.24 3.59 0.31
N ASN A 51 -2.97 4.65 -0.46
CA ASN A 51 -2.48 4.50 -1.83
C ASN A 51 -1.10 3.84 -1.89
N PHE A 52 -0.22 4.12 -0.93
CA PHE A 52 1.09 3.50 -0.89
C PHE A 52 1.02 2.02 -0.49
N SER A 53 0.08 1.63 0.36
CA SER A 53 -0.17 0.21 0.68
C SER A 53 -0.68 -0.56 -0.55
N VAL A 54 -1.62 0.02 -1.30
CA VAL A 54 -2.11 -0.53 -2.57
C VAL A 54 -0.97 -0.66 -3.58
N PHE A 55 -0.09 0.34 -3.67
CA PHE A 55 1.11 0.26 -4.52
C PHE A 55 2.01 -0.94 -4.16
N TYR A 56 2.27 -1.17 -2.87
CA TYR A 56 3.04 -2.33 -2.42
C TYR A 56 2.35 -3.65 -2.80
N TYR A 57 1.02 -3.71 -2.71
CA TYR A 57 0.25 -4.89 -3.05
C TYR A 57 0.23 -5.15 -4.55
N GLU A 58 -0.29 -4.21 -5.34
CA GLU A 58 -0.61 -4.41 -6.76
C GLU A 58 0.61 -4.27 -7.68
N ILE A 59 1.54 -3.35 -7.38
CA ILE A 59 2.68 -3.07 -8.28
C ILE A 59 3.91 -3.85 -7.87
N LEU A 60 4.24 -3.86 -6.57
CA LEU A 60 5.45 -4.52 -6.06
C LEU A 60 5.21 -5.97 -5.62
N ASN A 61 3.97 -6.48 -5.71
CA ASN A 61 3.60 -7.84 -5.28
C ASN A 61 4.18 -8.20 -3.91
N SER A 62 4.10 -7.25 -2.97
CA SER A 62 4.70 -7.33 -1.64
C SER A 62 3.61 -7.22 -0.57
N PRO A 63 2.76 -8.26 -0.42
CA PRO A 63 1.58 -8.22 0.45
C PRO A 63 1.94 -7.98 1.92
N ASP A 64 3.05 -8.54 2.41
CA ASP A 64 3.52 -8.31 3.78
C ASP A 64 3.78 -6.82 4.07
N ARG A 65 4.44 -6.13 3.13
CA ARG A 65 4.74 -4.71 3.26
C ARG A 65 3.49 -3.85 3.14
N ALA A 66 2.57 -4.21 2.24
CA ALA A 66 1.28 -3.56 2.09
C ALA A 66 0.48 -3.63 3.39
N CYS A 67 0.34 -4.85 3.95
CA CYS A 67 -0.38 -5.08 5.20
C CYS A 67 0.28 -4.36 6.37
N HIS A 68 1.61 -4.40 6.48
CA HIS A 68 2.33 -3.71 7.54
C HIS A 68 2.07 -2.20 7.51
N LEU A 69 2.19 -1.57 6.33
CA LEU A 69 1.98 -0.14 6.18
C LEU A 69 0.53 0.27 6.47
N ALA A 70 -0.44 -0.46 5.91
CA ALA A 70 -1.86 -0.19 6.14
C ALA A 70 -2.26 -0.38 7.61
N LYS A 71 -1.77 -1.44 8.25
CA LYS A 71 -2.03 -1.73 9.67
C LYS A 71 -1.43 -0.65 10.57
N GLN A 72 -0.18 -0.26 10.32
CA GLN A 72 0.46 0.80 11.10
C GLN A 72 -0.32 2.11 11.00
N ALA A 73 -0.69 2.55 9.79
CA ALA A 73 -1.45 3.77 9.61
C ALA A 73 -2.84 3.72 10.29
N PHE A 74 -3.50 2.55 10.26
CA PHE A 74 -4.77 2.34 10.95
C PHE A 74 -4.60 2.42 12.47
N ASP A 75 -3.62 1.70 13.03
CA ASP A 75 -3.35 1.66 14.47
C ASP A 75 -2.95 3.04 15.02
N ASP A 76 -2.06 3.76 14.31
CA ASP A 76 -1.64 5.12 14.67
C ASP A 76 -2.84 6.09 14.69
N ALA A 77 -3.75 5.96 13.72
CA ALA A 77 -4.94 6.81 13.65
C ALA A 77 -5.99 6.47 14.72
N ILE A 78 -6.13 5.19 15.09
CA ILE A 78 -6.99 4.78 16.21
C ILE A 78 -6.49 5.36 17.53
N ALA A 79 -5.17 5.39 17.74
CA ALA A 79 -4.57 5.92 18.96
C ALA A 79 -4.85 7.41 19.18
N GLU A 80 -5.08 8.17 18.11
CA GLU A 80 -5.32 9.62 18.14
C GLU A 80 -6.70 10.01 17.61
N LEU A 81 -7.65 9.06 17.50
CA LEU A 81 -8.96 9.31 16.89
C LEU A 81 -9.75 10.40 17.62
N ASP A 82 -9.58 10.49 18.94
CA ASP A 82 -10.25 11.48 19.80
C ASP A 82 -9.82 12.93 19.53
N THR A 83 -8.74 13.15 18.77
CA THR A 83 -8.23 14.50 18.45
C THR A 83 -8.76 15.07 17.14
N LEU A 84 -9.60 14.32 16.42
CA LEU A 84 -10.15 14.74 15.12
C LEU A 84 -11.16 15.88 15.26
N SER A 85 -11.07 16.85 14.35
CA SER A 85 -12.11 17.85 14.16
C SER A 85 -13.34 17.24 13.48
N GLU A 86 -14.53 17.78 13.75
CA GLU A 86 -15.77 17.35 13.10
C GLU A 86 -15.71 17.46 11.57
N GLU A 87 -14.99 18.47 11.06
CA GLU A 87 -14.82 18.71 9.62
C GLU A 87 -14.07 17.58 8.93
N SER A 88 -13.00 17.05 9.55
CA SER A 88 -12.19 15.97 8.97
C SER A 88 -12.63 14.58 9.41
N TYR A 89 -13.49 14.46 10.43
CA TYR A 89 -13.90 13.17 11.00
C TYR A 89 -14.49 12.21 9.96
N LYS A 90 -15.38 12.71 9.09
CA LYS A 90 -16.03 11.89 8.07
C LYS A 90 -15.03 11.33 7.05
N ASP A 91 -14.10 12.15 6.60
CA ASP A 91 -13.13 11.76 5.58
C ASP A 91 -12.07 10.80 6.16
N SER A 92 -11.56 11.10 7.35
CA SER A 92 -10.61 10.21 8.03
C SER A 92 -11.22 8.86 8.35
N THR A 93 -12.45 8.81 8.89
CA THR A 93 -13.10 7.53 9.20
C THR A 93 -13.43 6.72 7.94
N LEU A 94 -13.77 7.37 6.83
CA LEU A 94 -13.95 6.69 5.54
C LEU A 94 -12.64 6.06 5.06
N ILE A 95 -11.51 6.78 5.13
CA ILE A 95 -10.22 6.23 4.69
C ILE A 95 -9.75 5.11 5.63
N MET A 96 -9.93 5.25 6.94
CA MET A 96 -9.65 4.18 7.90
C MET A 96 -10.48 2.92 7.64
N GLN A 97 -11.75 3.11 7.24
CA GLN A 97 -12.62 2.00 6.84
C GLN A 97 -12.05 1.29 5.60
N LEU A 98 -11.59 2.02 4.58
CA LEU A 98 -10.95 1.45 3.40
C LEU A 98 -9.64 0.71 3.73
N LEU A 99 -8.81 1.25 4.63
CA LEU A 99 -7.60 0.56 5.12
C LEU A 99 -7.95 -0.78 5.77
N ARG A 100 -9.00 -0.82 6.61
CA ARG A 100 -9.47 -2.07 7.24
C ARG A 100 -9.99 -3.07 6.23
N ASP A 101 -10.74 -2.61 5.23
CA ASP A 101 -11.30 -3.47 4.19
C ASP A 101 -10.20 -4.09 3.33
N ASN A 102 -9.18 -3.31 2.94
CA ASN A 102 -8.00 -3.82 2.26
C ASN A 102 -7.23 -4.85 3.09
N LEU A 103 -6.99 -4.59 4.39
CA LEU A 103 -6.34 -5.55 5.27
C LEU A 103 -7.12 -6.87 5.37
N THR A 104 -8.44 -6.80 5.44
CA THR A 104 -9.30 -7.99 5.49
C THR A 104 -9.17 -8.82 4.21
N LEU A 105 -9.21 -8.15 3.04
CA LEU A 105 -9.05 -8.79 1.74
C LEU A 105 -7.67 -9.45 1.58
N TRP A 106 -6.60 -8.74 1.91
CA TRP A 106 -5.24 -9.25 1.70
C TRP A 106 -4.86 -10.35 2.68
N THR A 107 -5.39 -10.33 3.90
CA THR A 107 -5.14 -11.40 4.87
C THR A 107 -5.91 -12.67 4.55
N SER A 108 -7.07 -12.61 3.89
CA SER A 108 -7.72 -13.80 3.35
C SER A 108 -6.94 -14.39 2.17
N ASP A 109 -6.45 -13.55 1.24
CA ASP A 109 -5.68 -14.02 0.08
C ASP A 109 -4.39 -14.75 0.51
N LEU A 110 -3.72 -14.26 1.55
CA LEU A 110 -2.51 -14.89 2.12
C LEU A 110 -2.79 -16.26 2.77
N GLN A 111 -3.97 -16.44 3.39
CA GLN A 111 -4.37 -17.72 3.95
C GLN A 111 -4.64 -18.74 2.84
N ASP A 112 -5.33 -18.33 1.78
CA ASP A 112 -5.67 -19.19 0.64
C ASP A 112 -4.43 -19.63 -0.18
N GLU A 113 -3.40 -18.78 -0.30
CA GLU A 113 -2.14 -19.16 -0.96
C GLU A 113 -1.29 -20.13 -0.13
N SER A 114 -1.36 -20.05 1.21
CA SER A 114 -0.62 -20.95 2.10
C SER A 114 -1.13 -22.40 2.09
N ASP A 115 -2.35 -22.62 1.58
CA ASP A 115 -2.97 -23.94 1.41
C ASP A 115 -2.73 -24.57 0.02
N LYS A 116 -1.98 -23.91 -0.88
CA LYS A 116 -1.62 -24.48 -2.20
C LYS A 116 -0.29 -25.23 -2.14
N PRO A 117 -0.22 -26.50 -2.60
CA PRO A 117 1.05 -27.21 -2.70
C PRO A 117 1.95 -26.54 -3.74
N GLU A 118 3.15 -26.14 -3.32
CA GLU A 118 4.19 -25.53 -4.18
C GLU A 118 4.46 -26.39 -5.43
N ALA A 119 4.01 -25.92 -6.60
CA ALA A 119 4.45 -26.48 -7.88
C ALA A 119 5.88 -26.01 -8.14
N LYS A 120 6.83 -26.94 -8.00
CA LYS A 120 8.26 -26.74 -8.32
C LYS A 120 8.43 -26.11 -9.71
N ALA A 121 9.19 -25.03 -9.76
CA ALA A 121 9.72 -24.46 -10.98
C ALA A 121 10.65 -25.49 -11.69
N GLU A 122 10.29 -25.90 -12.90
CA GLU A 122 11.22 -26.53 -13.84
C GLU A 122 11.96 -25.41 -14.58
N GLU A 123 13.21 -25.17 -14.21
CA GLU A 123 14.17 -24.42 -15.02
C GLU A 123 14.46 -25.20 -16.30
N ALA A 124 13.96 -24.73 -17.44
CA ALA A 124 14.44 -25.14 -18.75
C ALA A 124 15.76 -24.40 -19.04
N GLU A 125 16.88 -25.08 -18.77
CA GLU A 125 18.21 -24.70 -19.24
C GLU A 125 18.26 -24.79 -20.78
N GLU A 126 18.36 -23.64 -21.44
CA GLU A 126 18.70 -23.54 -22.86
C GLU A 126 19.99 -22.75 -22.97
N SER A 127 21.13 -23.40 -23.28
CA SER A 127 22.26 -22.79 -24.01
C SER A 127 23.39 -23.78 -24.34
N LYS A 128 23.50 -24.04 -25.65
CA LYS A 128 24.68 -24.42 -26.49
C LYS A 128 25.23 -25.84 -26.46
#